data_AF-A0A0W0YED7-F1
#
_entry.id   AF-A0A0W0YED7-F1
#
_cell.length_a   1.000
_cell.length_b   1.000
_cell.length_c   1.000
_cell.angle_alpha   90.00
_cell.angle_beta   90.00
_cell.angle_gamma   90.00
#
_symmetry.space_group_name_H-M   'P 1'
#
loop_
_entity.id
_entity.type
_entity.pdbx_description
1 polymer ?
#
loop_
_entity_poly.entity_id
_entity_poly.type
_entity_poly.pdbx_seq_one_letter_code
_entity_poly.pdbx_strand_id
1 'polypeptide(L)'
;MLLNKADHVMKYKKIKALIEKAGFYYVGEGRGFGLAEGRNVAYYQKDNYGVAKQLQSICLATNQDDEENILPIFSLNVPEKLRDAVYEIMKEPSEEFVPAQNACIG
;
A
#
# COMPACT_ATOMS: atom_id res chain seq x y z
N MET A 1 -18.34 15.17 12.49
CA MET A 1 -17.07 15.56 11.84
C MET A 1 -16.81 14.55 10.73
N LEU A 2 -16.91 14.98 9.48
CA LEU A 2 -16.56 14.15 8.32
C LEU A 2 -15.04 14.28 8.13
N LEU A 3 -14.29 13.22 8.48
CA LEU A 3 -12.90 13.09 8.06
C LEU A 3 -12.89 13.04 6.53
N ASN A 4 -12.15 13.96 5.89
CA ASN A 4 -12.02 13.97 4.45
C ASN A 4 -11.28 12.69 4.02
N LYS A 5 -11.87 11.95 3.07
CA LYS A 5 -11.28 10.75 2.45
C LYS A 5 -9.88 10.98 1.85
N ALA A 6 -9.41 12.21 1.71
CA ALA A 6 -8.10 12.55 1.17
C ALA A 6 -6.94 12.21 2.14
N ASP A 7 -7.22 12.16 3.44
CA ASP A 7 -6.20 12.11 4.50
C ASP A 7 -5.95 10.69 5.05
N HIS A 8 -6.90 9.76 4.86
CA HIS A 8 -6.77 8.31 5.15
C HIS A 8 -6.11 7.51 4.02
N VAL A 9 -5.31 8.16 3.18
CA VAL A 9 -4.68 7.54 2.01
C VAL A 9 -3.15 7.56 2.15
N MET A 10 -2.62 7.93 3.32
CA MET A 10 -1.20 8.22 3.50
C MET A 10 -0.37 6.94 3.53
N LYS A 11 -0.83 5.88 4.22
CA LYS A 11 -0.11 4.60 4.19
C LYS A 11 -0.15 3.95 2.82
N TYR A 12 -1.31 3.95 2.16
CA TYR A 12 -1.45 3.37 0.83
C TYR A 12 -0.56 4.10 -0.18
N LYS A 13 -0.58 5.43 -0.18
CA LYS A 13 0.30 6.25 -1.05
C LYS A 13 1.78 6.00 -0.77
N LYS A 14 2.20 5.95 0.50
CA LYS A 14 3.59 5.66 0.90
C LYS A 14 4.04 4.27 0.41
N ILE A 15 3.21 3.24 0.62
CA ILE A 15 3.50 1.87 0.16
C ILE A 15 3.53 1.81 -1.37
N LYS A 16 2.55 2.41 -2.06
CA LYS A 16 2.51 2.47 -3.53
C LYS A 16 3.77 3.11 -4.10
N ALA A 17 4.16 4.28 -3.58
CA ALA A 17 5.37 4.97 -4.03
C ALA A 17 6.64 4.13 -3.79
N LEU A 18 6.71 3.42 -2.66
CA LEU A 18 7.83 2.53 -2.35
C LEU A 18 7.96 1.38 -3.35
N ILE A 19 6.85 0.67 -3.64
CA ILE A 19 6.89 -0.49 -4.56
C ILE A 19 7.10 -0.06 -6.02
N GLU A 20 6.55 1.08 -6.43
CA GLU A 20 6.80 1.67 -7.75
C GLU A 20 8.28 2.05 -7.91
N LYS A 21 8.89 2.67 -6.89
CA LYS A 21 10.33 2.95 -6.87
C LYS A 21 11.19 1.69 -6.90
N ALA A 22 10.70 0.57 -6.34
CA ALA A 22 11.35 -0.72 -6.41
C ALA A 22 11.21 -1.41 -7.79
N GLY A 23 10.48 -0.79 -8.73
CA GLY A 23 10.30 -1.24 -10.11
C GLY A 23 9.10 -2.15 -10.33
N PHE A 24 8.15 -2.19 -9.40
CA PHE A 24 6.86 -2.83 -9.63
C PHE A 24 5.92 -1.87 -10.36
N TYR A 25 5.16 -2.37 -11.33
CA TYR A 25 4.15 -1.62 -12.06
C TYR A 25 2.75 -2.15 -11.76
N TYR A 26 1.77 -1.25 -11.79
CA TYR A 26 0.37 -1.59 -11.60
C TYR A 26 -0.18 -2.39 -12.78
N VAL A 27 -0.95 -3.45 -12.48
CA VAL A 27 -1.50 -4.37 -13.49
C VAL A 27 -3.02 -4.34 -13.52
N GLY A 28 -3.66 -3.99 -12.40
CA GLY A 28 -5.11 -3.89 -12.33
C GLY A 28 -5.63 -4.00 -10.91
N GLU A 29 -6.94 -4.00 -10.80
CA GLU A 29 -7.68 -4.12 -9.55
C GLU A 29 -8.72 -5.23 -9.64
N GLY A 30 -9.12 -5.76 -8.48
CA GLY A 30 -10.14 -6.79 -8.40
C GLY A 30 -10.65 -6.98 -6.98
N ARG A 31 -11.48 -8.01 -6.78
CA ARG A 31 -11.87 -8.46 -5.45
C ARG A 31 -10.93 -9.54 -4.95
N GLY A 32 -10.53 -9.42 -3.69
CA GLY A 32 -9.73 -10.43 -3.03
C GLY A 32 -10.53 -11.70 -2.75
N PHE A 33 -9.81 -12.82 -2.71
CA PHE A 33 -10.30 -14.14 -2.33
C PHE A 33 -9.39 -14.70 -1.22
N GLY A 34 -9.86 -15.66 -0.43
CA GLY A 34 -9.10 -16.26 0.66
C GLY A 34 -8.75 -15.22 1.75
N LEU A 35 -7.46 -14.97 2.00
CA LEU A 35 -7.01 -14.02 3.02
C LEU A 35 -7.45 -12.56 2.78
N ALA A 36 -7.80 -12.22 1.54
CA ALA A 36 -8.29 -10.90 1.15
C ALA A 36 -9.78 -10.88 0.79
N GLU A 37 -10.55 -11.90 1.19
CA GLU A 37 -11.98 -11.99 0.87
C GLU A 37 -12.75 -10.74 1.34
N GLY A 38 -13.58 -10.20 0.45
CA GLY A 38 -14.37 -8.98 0.71
C GLY A 38 -13.59 -7.66 0.58
N ARG A 39 -12.27 -7.70 0.32
CA ARG A 39 -11.44 -6.50 0.13
C ARG A 39 -11.27 -6.14 -1.36
N ASN A 40 -11.09 -4.86 -1.63
CA ASN A 40 -10.60 -4.40 -2.93
C ASN A 40 -9.09 -4.65 -2.99
N VAL A 41 -8.58 -5.15 -4.12
CA VAL A 41 -7.18 -5.52 -4.26
C VAL A 41 -6.58 -4.83 -5.46
N ALA A 42 -5.50 -4.08 -5.24
CA ALA A 42 -4.64 -3.55 -6.29
C ALA A 42 -3.46 -4.48 -6.52
N TYR A 43 -3.20 -4.85 -7.78
CA TYR A 43 -2.15 -5.79 -8.17
C TYR A 43 -0.97 -5.06 -8.81
N TYR A 44 0.23 -5.37 -8.32
CA TYR A 44 1.48 -4.85 -8.83
C TYR A 44 2.41 -6.00 -9.19
N GLN A 45 3.14 -5.86 -10.30
CA GLN A 45 4.04 -6.89 -10.79
C GLN A 45 5.39 -6.31 -11.20
N LYS A 46 6.42 -7.14 -11.13
CA LYS A 46 7.75 -6.82 -11.62
C LYS A 46 8.31 -8.02 -12.36
N ASP A 47 8.76 -7.76 -13.58
CA ASP A 47 9.46 -8.76 -14.37
C ASP A 47 10.85 -9.00 -13.78
N ASN A 48 11.18 -10.27 -13.55
CA ASN A 48 12.52 -10.66 -13.13
C ASN A 48 13.29 -11.18 -14.35
N TYR A 49 14.40 -10.52 -14.67
CA TYR A 49 15.25 -10.88 -15.78
C TYR A 49 16.32 -11.88 -15.28
N GLY A 50 16.07 -13.18 -15.48
CA GLY A 50 16.95 -14.28 -15.08
C GLY A 50 16.51 -15.63 -15.66
N VAL A 51 17.29 -16.69 -15.40
CA VAL A 51 17.09 -18.05 -15.98
C VAL A 51 15.74 -18.68 -15.61
N ALA A 52 15.15 -18.25 -14.49
CA ALA A 52 13.77 -18.54 -14.13
C ALA A 52 12.97 -17.24 -14.17
N LYS A 53 12.12 -17.07 -15.20
CA LYS A 53 11.17 -15.95 -15.37
C LYS A 53 10.05 -16.01 -14.31
N GLN A 54 10.41 -15.92 -13.04
CA GLN A 54 9.43 -15.87 -11.97
C GLN A 54 9.00 -14.43 -11.77
N LEU A 55 7.74 -14.17 -12.13
CA LEU A 55 7.06 -12.91 -11.86
C LEU A 55 7.09 -12.63 -10.35
N GLN A 56 7.47 -11.41 -9.97
CA GLN A 56 7.28 -10.93 -8.60
C GLN A 56 5.95 -10.19 -8.57
N SER A 57 5.10 -10.47 -7.58
CA SER A 57 3.80 -9.84 -7.43
C SER A 57 3.57 -9.34 -6.01
N ILE A 58 3.00 -8.15 -5.90
CA ILE A 58 2.55 -7.54 -4.65
C ILE A 58 1.08 -7.19 -4.82
N CYS A 59 0.24 -7.64 -3.89
CA CYS A 59 -1.17 -7.28 -3.83
C CYS A 59 -1.39 -6.40 -2.60
N LEU A 60 -2.06 -5.26 -2.79
CA LEU A 60 -2.48 -4.39 -1.68
C LEU A 60 -3.99 -4.52 -1.53
N ALA A 61 -4.43 -5.23 -0.49
CA ALA A 61 -5.85 -5.43 -0.22
C ALA A 61 -6.35 -4.40 0.80
N THR A 62 -7.34 -3.58 0.43
CA THR A 62 -7.93 -2.53 1.26
C THR A 62 -9.42 -2.79 1.52
N ASN A 63 -9.90 -2.37 2.68
CA ASN A 63 -11.34 -2.36 2.94
C ASN A 63 -11.97 -1.19 2.19
N GLN A 64 -13.21 -1.39 1.70
CA GLN A 64 -13.92 -0.37 0.93
C GLN A 64 -14.21 0.90 1.74
N ASP A 65 -14.30 0.76 3.07
CA ASP A 65 -14.59 1.84 4.00
C ASP A 65 -13.35 2.40 4.72
N ASP A 66 -12.19 1.75 4.55
CA ASP A 66 -10.95 2.08 5.27
C ASP A 66 -9.71 1.71 4.43
N GLU A 67 -9.21 2.70 3.69
CA GLU A 67 -8.01 2.59 2.86
C GLU A 67 -6.69 2.54 3.65
N GLU A 68 -6.72 2.80 4.98
CA GLU A 68 -5.57 2.63 5.87
C GLU A 68 -5.43 1.17 6.37
N ASN A 69 -6.53 0.38 6.35
CA ASN A 69 -6.49 -1.05 6.67
C ASN A 69 -6.01 -1.87 5.47
N ILE A 70 -4.71 -1.75 5.22
CA ILE A 70 -4.02 -2.40 4.12
C ILE A 70 -3.56 -3.78 4.58
N LEU A 71 -3.86 -4.82 3.80
CA LEU A 71 -3.26 -6.14 3.92
C LEU A 71 -2.35 -6.35 2.71
N PRO A 72 -1.03 -6.19 2.85
CA PRO A 72 -0.10 -6.48 1.77
C PRO A 72 0.13 -7.99 1.67
N ILE A 73 0.12 -8.52 0.46
CA ILE A 73 0.38 -9.92 0.15
C ILE A 73 1.51 -9.96 -0.89
N PHE A 74 2.54 -10.75 -0.62
CA PHE A 74 3.74 -10.82 -1.44
C PHE A 74 3.92 -12.21 -2.03
N SER A 75 4.39 -12.31 -3.27
CA SER A 75 4.96 -13.56 -3.77
C SER A 75 6.28 -13.87 -3.05
N LEU A 76 6.64 -15.16 -3.00
CA LEU A 76 7.81 -15.66 -2.26
C LEU A 76 9.13 -14.99 -2.67
N ASN A 77 9.23 -14.58 -3.93
CA ASN A 77 10.42 -14.00 -4.55
C ASN A 77 10.52 -12.46 -4.41
N VAL A 78 9.60 -11.81 -3.70
CA VAL A 78 9.74 -10.39 -3.34
C VAL A 78 10.87 -10.24 -2.31
N PRO A 79 11.86 -9.36 -2.53
CA PRO A 79 12.98 -9.17 -1.60
C PRO A 79 12.50 -8.88 -0.18
N GLU A 80 13.09 -9.56 0.81
CA GLU A 80 12.76 -9.41 2.24
C GLU A 80 12.83 -7.95 2.69
N LYS A 81 13.90 -7.23 2.33
CA LYS A 81 14.06 -5.81 2.63
C LYS A 81 12.90 -4.93 2.14
N LEU A 82 12.27 -5.28 1.01
CA LEU A 82 11.11 -4.54 0.52
C LEU A 82 9.85 -4.88 1.34
N ARG A 83 9.68 -6.15 1.70
CA ARG A 83 8.57 -6.60 2.58
C ARG A 83 8.65 -5.91 3.93
N ASP A 84 9.83 -5.88 4.54
CA ASP A 84 10.06 -5.22 5.83
C ASP A 84 9.75 -3.73 5.76
N ALA A 85 10.23 -3.04 4.72
CA ALA A 85 9.97 -1.62 4.54
C ALA A 85 8.46 -1.31 4.39
N VAL A 86 7.69 -2.19 3.73
CA VAL A 86 6.22 -2.06 3.68
C VAL A 86 5.62 -2.23 5.08
N TYR A 87 6.06 -3.22 5.85
CA TYR A 87 5.56 -3.44 7.21
C TYR A 87 5.92 -2.30 8.17
N GLU A 88 7.08 -1.66 8.02
CA GLU A 88 7.42 -0.47 8.81
C GLU A 88 6.44 0.67 8.54
N ILE A 89 6.08 0.95 7.29
CA ILE A 89 5.06 1.96 6.95
C ILE A 89 3.70 1.59 7.58
N MET A 90 3.36 0.30 7.62
CA MET A 90 2.11 -0.13 8.26
C MET A 90 2.07 0.11 9.77
N LYS A 91 3.23 -0.06 10.44
CA LYS A 91 3.39 0.16 11.89
C LYS A 91 3.37 1.63 12.27
N GLU A 92 3.66 2.55 11.35
CA GLU A 92 3.56 3.98 11.62
C GLU A 92 2.15 4.31 12.14
N PRO A 93 2.02 5.12 13.21
CA PRO A 93 0.72 5.63 13.59
C PRO A 93 0.14 6.40 12.39
N SER A 94 -1.15 6.21 12.12
CA SER A 94 -1.86 7.05 11.14
C SER A 94 -1.66 8.50 11.58
N GLU A 95 -1.04 9.33 10.74
CA GLU A 95 -0.76 10.73 11.07
C GLU A 95 -2.08 11.41 11.48
N GLU A 96 -2.24 11.71 12.77
CA GLU A 96 -3.32 12.57 13.23
C GLU A 96 -3.05 13.96 12.66
N PHE A 97 -3.98 14.45 11.85
CA PHE A 97 -4.00 15.83 11.41
C PHE A 97 -3.97 16.73 12.64
N VAL A 98 -2.87 17.44 12.87
CA VAL A 98 -2.84 18.59 13.77
C VAL A 98 -3.30 19.78 12.94
N PRO A 99 -4.52 20.33 13.15
CA PRO A 99 -4.90 21.55 12.49
C PRO A 99 -3.86 22.60 12.86
N ALA A 100 -3.33 23.33 11.87
CA ALA A 100 -2.54 24.52 12.12
C ALA A 100 -3.43 25.58 12.79
N GLN A 101 -3.68 25.43 14.09
CA GLN A 101 -4.16 26.52 14.90
C GLN A 101 -2.95 27.39 15.21
N ASN A 102 -3.00 28.62 14.68
CA ASN A 102 -2.11 29.74 14.97
C ASN A 102 -0.84 29.83 14.10
N ALA A 103 -1.01 29.79 12.78
CA ALA A 103 -0.24 30.70 11.94
C ALA A 103 -0.91 32.08 12.05
N CYS A 104 -0.24 32.97 12.77
CA CYS A 104 -0.59 34.35 13.09
C CYS A 104 -1.45 35.06 12.03
N ILE A 105 -2.59 35.59 12.45
CA ILE A 105 -3.29 36.66 11.73
C ILE A 105 -3.24 37.90 12.64
N GLY A 106 -2.50 38.91 12.17
CA GLY A 106 -2.63 40.35 12.46
C GLY A 106 -2.82 40.80 13.89
#